data_AF-A0A831UHI2-F1
#
_entry.id   AF-A0A831UHI2-F1
#
_cell.length_a   1.000
_cell.length_b   1.000
_cell.length_c   1.000
_cell.angle_alpha   90.00
_cell.angle_beta   90.00
_cell.angle_gamma   90.00
#
_symmetry.space_group_name_H-M   'P 1'
#
loop_
_entity.id
_entity.type
_entity.pdbx_description
1 polymer ?
#
loop_
_entity_poly.entity_id
_entity_poly.type
_entity_poly.pdbx_seq_one_letter_code
_entity_poly.pdbx_strand_id
1 'polypeptide(L)' 'MVLPPRKDSLKWGTYSEDVLPLWVADMDFPVAEPIQRAIQERAEGFLGYPPREGDRELKALLLERTGLEGEVAFLPGV' A
#
# COMPACT_ATOMS: atom_id res chain seq x y z
N MET A 1 -9.04 -6.19 19.91
CA MET A 1 -8.19 -5.77 18.77
C MET A 1 -7.75 -4.34 19.05
N VAL A 2 -6.45 -4.08 19.20
CA VAL A 2 -5.92 -2.71 19.36
C VAL A 2 -5.54 -2.21 17.98
N LEU A 3 -6.14 -1.11 17.56
CA LEU A 3 -5.81 -0.49 16.27
C LEU A 3 -4.54 0.36 16.41
N PRO A 4 -3.70 0.45 15.36
CA PRO A 4 -2.52 1.29 15.37
C PRO A 4 -2.90 2.79 15.48
N PRO A 5 -1.99 3.64 15.97
CA PRO A 5 -2.21 5.09 15.98
C PRO A 5 -2.52 5.62 14.58
N ARG A 6 -3.52 6.49 14.45
CA ARG A 6 -3.97 7.06 13.17
C ARG A 6 -3.24 8.36 12.82
N LYS A 7 -1.98 8.46 13.24
CA LYS A 7 -1.14 9.65 13.03
C LYS A 7 -0.97 9.87 11.52
N ASP A 8 -1.04 11.12 11.10
CA ASP A 8 -0.89 11.54 9.70
C ASP A 8 -1.97 10.99 8.73
N SER A 9 -3.07 10.44 9.26
CA SER A 9 -4.22 10.00 8.46
C SER A 9 -5.08 11.20 8.04
N LEU A 10 -5.21 11.42 6.73
CA LEU A 10 -6.15 12.42 6.19
C LEU A 10 -7.59 12.13 6.61
N LYS A 11 -7.99 10.85 6.59
CA LYS A 11 -9.33 10.40 6.98
C LYS A 11 -9.69 10.86 8.39
N TRP A 12 -8.80 10.59 9.36
CA TRP A 12 -9.04 10.82 10.78
C TRP A 12 -8.60 12.20 11.28
N GLY A 13 -7.75 12.91 10.53
CA GLY A 13 -7.24 14.24 10.91
C GLY A 13 -8.03 15.43 10.35
N THR A 14 -9.02 15.21 9.48
CA THR A 14 -9.76 16.30 8.81
C THR A 14 -10.85 16.93 9.69
N TYR A 15 -11.57 16.12 10.46
CA TYR A 15 -12.67 16.55 11.30
C TYR A 15 -12.33 16.39 12.78
N SER A 16 -13.08 17.06 13.65
CA SER A 16 -12.95 16.90 15.11
C SER A 16 -13.34 15.49 15.58
N GLU A 17 -12.88 15.10 16.77
CA GLU A 17 -13.05 13.76 17.36
C GLU A 17 -14.51 13.34 17.58
N ASP A 18 -15.46 14.28 17.58
CA ASP A 18 -16.90 14.04 17.66
C ASP A 18 -17.55 13.68 16.31
N VAL A 19 -16.80 13.77 15.21
CA VAL A 19 -17.24 13.37 13.87
C VAL A 19 -16.68 12.00 13.52
N LEU A 20 -17.54 11.09 13.05
CA LEU A 20 -17.11 9.79 12.50
C LEU A 20 -16.75 9.93 11.01
N PRO A 21 -15.47 9.82 10.60
CA PRO A 21 -15.07 10.06 9.22
C PRO A 21 -15.35 8.86 8.30
N LEU A 22 -16.33 9.01 7.40
CA LEU A 22 -16.76 7.99 6.43
C LEU A 22 -16.72 8.50 4.98
N TRP A 23 -15.72 9.31 4.63
CA TRP A 23 -15.74 10.11 3.40
C TRP A 23 -14.65 9.74 2.36
N VAL A 24 -13.44 9.39 2.81
CA VAL A 24 -12.33 9.00 1.92
C VAL A 24 -12.24 7.47 1.81
N ALA A 25 -11.89 6.99 0.62
CA ALA A 25 -11.77 5.56 0.31
C ALA A 25 -10.47 4.93 0.86
N ASP A 26 -10.26 5.06 2.17
CA ASP A 26 -9.19 4.43 2.94
C ASP A 26 -9.81 3.62 4.09
N MET A 27 -9.32 2.40 4.30
CA MET A 27 -9.92 1.39 5.18
C MET A 27 -9.20 1.33 6.53
N ASP A 28 -9.94 1.13 7.62
CA ASP A 28 -9.38 1.14 8.99
C ASP A 28 -8.84 -0.23 9.45
N PHE A 29 -8.68 -1.19 8.54
CA PHE A 29 -8.13 -2.50 8.89
C PHE A 29 -6.64 -2.40 9.18
N PRO A 30 -6.12 -3.20 10.13
CA PRO A 30 -4.68 -3.31 10.31
C PRO A 30 -4.03 -3.82 9.03
N VAL A 31 -2.83 -3.31 8.72
CA VAL A 31 -2.01 -3.80 7.61
C VAL A 31 -1.76 -5.30 7.80
N ALA A 32 -1.91 -6.10 6.75
CA ALA A 32 -1.68 -7.54 6.83
C ALA A 32 -0.22 -7.84 7.24
N GLU A 33 -0.03 -8.85 8.09
CA GLU A 33 1.29 -9.23 8.65
C GLU A 33 2.36 -9.47 7.57
N PRO A 34 2.06 -10.13 6.42
CA PRO A 34 3.04 -10.29 5.35
C PRO A 34 3.53 -8.96 4.74
N ILE A 35 2.67 -7.94 4.67
CA ILE A 35 3.02 -6.63 4.13
C ILE A 35 3.94 -5.90 5.13
N GLN A 36 3.62 -5.95 6.43
CA GLN A 36 4.45 -5.31 7.45
C GLN A 36 5.85 -5.91 7.48
N ARG A 37 5.96 -7.24 7.41
CA ARG A 37 7.25 -7.95 7.37
C ARG A 37 8.08 -7.60 6.15
N ALA A 38 7.49 -7.63 4.95
CA ALA A 38 8.22 -7.32 3.72
C ALA A 38 8.80 -5.90 3.73
N ILE A 39 8.06 -4.92 4.28
CA ILE A 39 8.55 -3.54 4.43
C ILE A 39 9.71 -3.47 5.43
N GLN A 40 9.58 -4.13 6.59
CA GLN A 40 10.63 -4.16 7.62
C GLN A 40 11.91 -4.82 7.09
N GLU A 41 11.80 -6.00 6.48
CA GLU A 41 12.92 -6.72 5.85
C GLU A 41 13.61 -5.87 4.77
N ARG A 42 12.84 -5.13 3.95
CA ARG A 42 13.40 -4.23 2.92
C ARG A 42 14.20 -3.07 3.52
N ALA A 43 13.76 -2.55 4.66
CA ALA A 43 14.36 -1.39 5.33
C ALA A 43 15.71 -1.72 6.00
N GLU A 44 15.99 -3.00 6.27
CA GLU A 44 17.28 -3.45 6.82
C GLU A 44 18.42 -3.37 5.78
N GLY A 45 18.10 -3.34 4.49
CA GLY A 45 19.07 -3.34 3.39
C GLY A 45 19.34 -1.96 2.76
N PHE A 46 20.13 -1.95 1.68
CA PHE A 46 20.47 -0.73 0.93
C PHE A 46 19.27 -0.18 0.13
N LEU A 47 18.96 1.12 0.27
CA LEU A 47 17.83 1.80 -0.37
C LEU A 47 18.24 2.59 -1.64
N GLY A 48 18.96 1.94 -2.55
CA GLY A 48 19.34 2.52 -3.85
C GLY A 48 18.22 2.50 -4.90
N TYR A 49 18.53 2.96 -6.11
CA TYR A 49 17.60 2.96 -7.23
C TYR A 49 17.12 1.54 -7.58
N PRO A 50 15.80 1.31 -7.71
CA PRO A 50 15.26 0.02 -8.14
C PRO A 50 15.42 -0.18 -9.66
N PRO A 51 15.26 -1.41 -10.16
CA PRO A 51 15.19 -1.66 -11.60
C PRO A 51 14.08 -0.82 -12.26
N ARG A 52 14.40 -0.16 -13.38
CA ARG A 52 13.46 0.70 -14.13
C ARG A 52 12.17 -0.02 -14.49
N GLU A 53 12.27 -1.30 -14.83
CA GLU A 53 11.14 -2.13 -15.25
C GLU A 53 10.25 -2.59 -14.08
N GLY A 54 10.63 -2.33 -12.83
CA GLY A 54 9.92 -2.81 -11.64
C GLY A 54 10.05 -4.32 -11.43
N ASP A 55 9.17 -4.85 -10.57
CA ASP A 55 9.18 -6.25 -10.15
C ASP A 55 8.56 -7.18 -11.22
N ARG A 56 9.33 -8.17 -11.67
CA ARG A 56 8.89 -9.11 -12.73
C ARG A 56 7.84 -10.10 -12.26
N GLU A 57 7.92 -10.54 -11.02
CA GLU A 57 6.99 -11.52 -10.44
C GLU A 57 5.62 -10.88 -10.23
N LEU A 58 5.59 -9.64 -9.72
CA LEU A 58 4.36 -8.88 -9.58
C LEU A 58 3.69 -8.62 -10.94
N LYS A 59 4.46 -8.28 -11.98
CA LYS A 59 3.91 -8.12 -13.34
C LYS A 59 3.22 -9.38 -13.84
N ALA A 60 3.88 -10.54 -13.70
CA ALA A 60 3.31 -11.82 -14.11
C ALA A 60 2.03 -12.14 -13.33
N LEU A 61 2.04 -11.93 -12.01
CA LEU A 61 0.89 -12.16 -11.15
C LEU A 61 -0.30 -11.26 -11.50
N LEU A 62 -0.06 -9.98 -11.84
CA LEU A 62 -1.13 -9.06 -12.25
C LEU A 62 -1.81 -9.53 -13.54
N LEU A 63 -1.03 -9.94 -14.54
CA LEU A 63 -1.58 -10.45 -15.80
C LEU A 63 -2.38 -11.75 -15.57
N GLU A 64 -1.84 -12.67 -14.78
CA GLU A 64 -2.52 -13.92 -14.42
C GLU A 64 -3.85 -13.66 -13.69
N ARG A 65 -3.84 -12.78 -12.67
CA ARG A 65 -5.01 -12.52 -11.82
C ARG A 65 -6.11 -11.73 -12.52
N THR A 66 -5.74 -10.85 -13.44
CA THR A 66 -6.71 -10.04 -14.19
C THR A 66 -7.22 -10.75 -15.45
N GLY A 67 -6.47 -11.72 -15.99
CA GLY A 67 -6.77 -12.37 -17.26
C GLY A 67 -6.63 -11.47 -18.48
N LEU A 68 -5.96 -10.32 -18.33
CA LEU A 68 -5.73 -9.36 -19.40
C LEU A 68 -4.48 -9.73 -20.21
N GLU A 69 -4.53 -9.49 -21.51
CA GLU A 69 -3.36 -9.59 -22.40
C GLU A 69 -2.74 -8.20 -22.58
N GLY A 70 -1.43 -8.07 -22.36
CA GLY A 70 -0.71 -6.82 -22.59
C GLY A 70 0.57 -6.67 -21.76
N GLU A 71 1.08 -5.43 -21.72
CA GLU A 71 2.24 -5.05 -20.92
C GLU A 71 1.80 -4.32 -19.65
N VAL A 72 2.54 -4.54 -18.55
CA VAL A 72 2.31 -3.87 -17.26
C VAL A 72 3.35 -2.76 -17.07
N ALA A 73 2.87 -1.54 -16.87
CA ALA A 73 3.67 -0.40 -16.46
C ALA A 73 3.27 0.05 -15.05
N PHE A 74 4.25 0.30 -14.18
CA PHE A 74 4.03 0.84 -12.85
C PHE A 74 4.09 2.36 -12.87
N LEU A 75 3.12 3.00 -12.24
CA LEU A 75 3.06 4.46 -12.06
C LEU A 75 2.92 4.76 -10.56
N PRO A 76 3.49 5.87 -10.06
CA PRO A 76 3.18 6.33 -8.72
C PRO A 76 1.71 6.76 -8.71
N GLY A 77 0.86 6.01 -7.99
CA GLY A 77 -0.57 6.28 -7.90
C GLY A 77 -0.88 7.74 -7.54
N VAL A 78 -2.09 8.17 -7.87
CA VAL A 78 -2.63 9.52 -7.55
C VAL A 78 -3.14 9.59 -6.13
#